data_AF-A0A3C1MYN0-F1
#
_entry.id   AF-A0A3C1MYN0-F1
#
_cell.length_a   1.000
_cell.length_b   1.000
_cell.length_c   1.000
_cell.angle_alpha   90.00
_cell.angle_beta   90.00
_cell.angle_gamma   90.00
#
_symmetry.space_group_name_H-M   'P 1'
#
loop_
_entity.id
_entity.type
_entity.pdbx_description
1 polymer ?
#
loop_
_entity_poly.entity_id
_entity_poly.type
_entity_poly.pdbx_seq_one_letter_code
_entity_poly.pdbx_strand_id
1 'polypeptide(L)' 'RDEVYNPDSQDKGSAEIIIGKQRNGPIGTVRLTFLGEHTRFENYTSGGGQY' A
#
# COMPACT_ATOMS: atom_id res chain seq x y z
N ARG A 1 9.81 0.60 13.17
CA ARG A 1 9.66 0.50 11.70
C ARG A 1 10.82 -0.37 11.23
N ASP A 2 10.61 -1.70 11.14
CA ASP A 2 11.68 -2.69 10.90
C ASP A 2 12.37 -2.54 9.54
N GLU A 3 11.73 -1.81 8.63
CA GLU A 3 12.24 -1.42 7.32
C GLU A 3 13.49 -0.52 7.34
N VAL A 4 13.79 0.17 8.46
CA VAL A 4 15.02 0.96 8.63
C VAL A 4 16.25 0.06 8.88
N TYR A 5 16.04 -1.16 9.37
CA TYR A 5 17.11 -2.07 9.80
C TYR A 5 17.22 -3.36 8.98
N ASN A 6 16.16 -3.76 8.28
CA ASN A 6 16.14 -4.96 7.43
C ASN A 6 15.93 -4.58 5.95
N PRO A 7 17.02 -4.45 5.16
CA PRO A 7 16.92 -4.09 3.76
C PRO A 7 16.24 -5.16 2.90
N ASP A 8 16.13 -6.40 3.38
CA ASP A 8 15.51 -7.56 2.71
C ASP A 8 14.09 -7.88 3.23
N SER A 9 13.44 -6.96 3.95
CA SER A 9 12.08 -7.19 4.42
C SER A 9 11.11 -7.34 3.25
N GLN A 10 10.40 -8.48 3.21
CA GLN A 10 9.47 -8.89 2.16
C GLN A 10 8.28 -7.92 1.98
N ASP A 11 8.03 -7.05 2.96
CA ASP A 11 6.98 -6.03 2.94
C ASP A 11 7.46 -4.64 2.47
N LYS A 12 8.71 -4.52 1.99
CA LYS A 12 9.24 -3.25 1.47
C LYS A 12 8.38 -2.75 0.32
N GLY A 13 7.83 -1.56 0.51
CA GLY A 13 7.03 -0.86 -0.49
C GLY A 13 5.56 -1.28 -0.53
N SER A 14 5.05 -2.00 0.47
CA SER A 14 3.61 -2.15 0.67
C SER A 14 3.07 -1.10 1.65
N ALA A 15 1.90 -0.55 1.35
CA ALA A 15 1.20 0.38 2.24
C ALA A 15 -0.28 0.01 2.34
N GLU A 16 -0.84 0.26 3.50
CA GLU A 16 -2.25 0.02 3.80
C GLU A 16 -2.96 1.35 4.08
N ILE A 17 -4.04 1.62 3.34
CA ILE A 17 -4.91 2.79 3.55
C ILE A 17 -6.22 2.33 4.17
N ILE A 18 -6.52 2.85 5.35
CA ILE A 18 -7.76 2.58 6.08
C ILE A 18 -8.73 3.74 5.85
N ILE A 19 -9.85 3.44 5.17
CA ILE A 19 -10.94 4.37 4.96
C ILE A 19 -11.87 4.28 6.17
N GLY A 20 -11.57 5.06 7.22
CA GLY A 20 -12.35 5.08 8.46
C GLY A 20 -13.69 5.81 8.38
N LYS A 21 -13.88 6.68 7.38
CA LYS A 21 -15.13 7.44 7.19
C LYS A 21 -15.38 7.74 5.72
N GLN A 22 -16.50 7.25 5.20
CA GLN A 22 -16.98 7.55 3.85
C GLN A 22 -18.49 7.85 3.92
N ARG A 23 -18.93 9.05 3.48
CA ARG A 23 -20.32 9.51 3.69
C ARG A 23 -21.35 8.75 2.87
N ASN A 24 -20.98 8.32 1.67
CA ASN A 24 -21.88 7.68 0.70
C ASN A 24 -21.26 6.39 0.13
N GLY A 25 -20.56 5.61 0.96
CA GLY A 25 -19.95 4.38 0.48
C GLY A 25 -19.29 3.55 1.57
N PRO A 26 -18.77 2.37 1.19
CA PRO A 26 -18.23 1.40 2.13
C PRO A 26 -16.93 1.90 2.74
N ILE A 27 -16.80 1.76 4.06
CA ILE A 27 -15.51 1.82 4.73
C ILE A 27 -14.72 0.54 4.44
N GLY A 28 -13.40 0.60 4.57
CA GLY A 28 -12.57 -0.57 4.31
C GLY A 28 -11.09 -0.25 4.25
N THR A 29 -10.33 -1.22 3.81
CA THR A 29 -8.87 -1.16 3.76
C THR A 29 -8.40 -1.45 2.35
N VAL A 30 -7.54 -0.58 1.81
CA VAL A 30 -6.98 -0.68 0.45
C VAL A 30 -5.47 -0.83 0.55
N ARG A 31 -4.91 -1.79 -0.19
CA ARG A 31 -3.46 -1.95 -0.31
C ARG A 31 -2.94 -1.11 -1.49
N LEU A 32 -1.86 -0.39 -1.26
CA LEU A 32 -1.11 0.40 -2.24
C LEU A 32 0.37 0.04 -2.20
N THR A 33 1.10 0.44 -3.24
CA THR A 33 2.57 0.38 -3.24
C THR A 33 3.12 1.72 -2.75
N PHE A 34 4.06 1.71 -1.79
CA PHE A 34 4.74 2.91 -1.29
C PHE A 34 6.18 2.97 -1.78
N LEU A 35 6.48 3.95 -2.64
CA LEU A 35 7.82 4.26 -3.12
C LEU A 35 8.51 5.19 -2.13
N GLY A 36 9.23 4.61 -1.17
CA GLY A 36 9.92 5.34 -0.10
C GLY A 36 10.91 6.40 -0.61
N GLU A 37 11.58 6.14 -1.74
CA GLU A 37 12.55 7.06 -2.36
C GLU A 37 11.92 8.37 -2.84
N HIS A 38 10.62 8.35 -3.15
CA HIS A 38 9.89 9.51 -3.67
C HIS A 38 8.77 9.96 -2.73
N THR A 39 8.62 9.32 -1.57
CA THR A 39 7.49 9.53 -0.64
C THR A 39 6.14 9.49 -1.37
N ARG A 40 5.98 8.53 -2.30
CA ARG A 40 4.83 8.46 -3.21
C ARG A 40 4.08 7.15 -3.06
N PHE A 41 2.75 7.23 -3.13
CA PHE A 41 1.88 6.06 -3.24
C PHE A 41 1.55 5.80 -4.71
N GLU A 42 1.63 4.54 -5.12
CA GLU A 42 1.18 4.05 -6.42
C GLU A 42 0.13 2.95 -6.26
N ASN A 43 -0.64 2.71 -7.31
CA ASN A 43 -1.61 1.62 -7.34
C ASN A 43 -0.90 0.29 -7.12
N TYR A 44 -1.40 -0.50 -6.17
CA TYR A 44 -0.90 -1.84 -5.95
C TYR A 44 -1.23 -2.70 -7.17
N THR A 45 -0.21 -3.06 -7.94
CA THR A 45 -0.35 -3.99 -9.06
C THR A 45 0.12 -5.37 -8.60
N SER A 46 -0.78 -6.19 -8.07
CA SER A 46 -0.50 -7.62 -7.96
C SER A 46 -0.50 -8.16 -9.39
N GLY A 47 0.66 -8.46 -9.97
CA GLY A 47 0.80 -8.81 -11.38
C GLY A 47 -0.28 -9.75 -11.91
N GLY A 48 -1.11 -9.25 -12.84
CA GLY A 48 -2.15 -10.03 -13.50
C GLY A 48 -3.39 -9.19 -13.83
N GLY A 49 -3.32 -8.37 -14.88
CA GLY A 49 -4.55 -7.96 -15.55
C GLY A 49 -5.19 -9.17 -16.20
N GLN A 50 -6.34 -9.63 -15.72
CA GLN A 50 -7.26 -10.52 -16.44
C GLN A 50 -8.69 -10.35 -15.89
N TYR A 51 -9.57 -9.87 -16.79
CA TYR A 51 -11.04 -9.75 -16.76
C TYR A 51 -11.70 -8.87 -15.69
#